data_AF-A0A7V0Z8I4-F1
#
_entry.id   AF-A0A7V0Z8I4-F1
#
_cell.length_a   1.000
_cell.length_b   1.000
_cell.length_c   1.000
_cell.angle_alpha   90.00
_cell.angle_beta   90.00
_cell.angle_gamma   90.00
#
_symmetry.space_group_name_H-M   'P 1'
#
loop_
_entity.id
_entity.type
_entity.pdbx_description
1 polymer ?
#
loop_
_entity_poly.entity_id
_entity_poly.type
_entity_poly.pdbx_seq_one_letter_code
_entity_poly.pdbx_strand_id
1 'polypeptide(L)'
;MSRIAVFGSLIVVFAVSPVQTAEETGPRIAKSPAKAVASRPPAVNAAGEKDSHVPLKVSVVSVRGVARKREASEPGSEWKPIKPGETLNELTIIRTGFGARVVLRFSDRGNVTIRKNTKVGIGEFYKRGRLVKVRLGLRYGSMRVKV
;
A
#
# COMPACT_ATOMS: atom_id res chain seq x y z
N MET A 1 34.28 -14.95 34.83
CA MET A 1 35.07 -14.33 33.75
C MET A 1 34.19 -13.32 33.04
N SER A 2 34.28 -12.06 33.46
CA SER A 2 33.43 -10.95 33.00
C SER A 2 33.97 -10.34 31.72
N ARG A 3 33.11 -10.12 30.71
CA ARG A 3 33.44 -9.32 29.52
C ARG A 3 32.50 -8.12 29.45
N ILE A 4 33.07 -6.97 29.77
CA ILE A 4 32.52 -5.63 29.61
C ILE A 4 32.73 -5.24 28.14
N ALA A 5 31.66 -4.99 27.39
CA ALA A 5 31.74 -4.44 26.04
C ALA A 5 31.19 -3.01 26.05
N VAL A 6 32.07 -2.09 25.67
CA VAL A 6 31.92 -0.64 25.67
C VAL A 6 30.88 -0.23 24.62
N PHE A 7 29.86 0.51 25.06
CA PHE A 7 28.87 1.16 24.21
C PHE A 7 29.50 2.39 23.53
N GLY A 8 29.74 2.29 22.22
CA GLY A 8 30.09 3.43 21.38
C GLY A 8 28.84 4.23 21.00
N SER A 9 28.71 5.44 21.53
CA SER A 9 27.69 6.41 21.17
C SER A 9 28.10 7.13 19.87
N LEU A 10 27.31 6.98 18.80
CA LEU A 10 27.49 7.71 17.55
C LEU A 10 26.40 8.78 17.45
N ILE A 11 26.80 10.04 17.64
CA ILE A 11 25.95 11.22 17.46
C ILE A 11 25.92 11.54 15.95
N VAL A 12 24.74 11.45 15.32
CA VAL A 12 24.52 11.95 13.96
C VAL A 12 23.84 13.31 14.04
N VAL A 13 24.56 14.35 13.63
CA VAL A 13 24.07 15.72 13.51
C VAL A 13 23.19 15.82 12.26
N PHE A 14 21.95 16.25 12.42
CA PHE A 14 21.04 16.58 11.33
C PHE A 14 21.31 18.00 10.83
N ALA A 15 21.64 18.14 9.54
CA ALA A 15 21.59 19.42 8.86
C ALA A 15 20.12 19.79 8.58
N VAL A 16 19.64 20.85 9.24
CA VAL A 16 18.36 21.49 8.99
C VAL A 16 18.51 22.37 7.75
N SER A 17 17.77 22.08 6.68
CA SER A 17 17.65 22.99 5.54
C SER A 17 16.44 23.92 5.74
N PRO A 18 16.57 25.22 5.40
CA PRO A 18 15.54 26.22 5.62
C PRO A 18 14.37 26.13 4.65
N VAL A 19 13.24 26.58 5.20
CA VAL A 19 11.94 26.88 4.58
C VAL A 19 12.05 27.75 3.33
N GLN A 20 11.29 27.44 2.29
CA GLN A 20 10.95 28.37 1.22
C GLN A 20 9.43 28.50 1.16
N THR A 21 8.97 29.57 1.80
CA THR A 21 7.65 30.16 1.67
C THR A 21 7.61 30.92 0.35
N ALA A 22 6.75 30.52 -0.58
CA ALA A 22 6.37 31.34 -1.72
C ALA A 22 4.93 31.79 -1.51
N GLU A 23 4.78 33.04 -1.07
CA GLU A 23 3.54 33.80 -1.19
C GLU A 23 3.44 34.29 -2.64
N GLU A 24 2.43 33.83 -3.37
CA GLU A 24 2.01 34.46 -4.63
C GLU A 24 0.62 35.06 -4.41
N THR A 25 0.62 36.33 -4.05
CA THR A 25 -0.59 37.16 -3.94
C THR A 25 -0.75 37.96 -5.23
N GLY A 26 -1.80 37.68 -5.97
CA GLY A 26 -2.25 38.51 -7.09
C GLY A 26 -3.77 38.38 -7.31
N PRO A 27 -4.55 39.49 -7.35
CA PRO A 27 -5.99 39.45 -7.49
C PRO A 27 -6.40 39.41 -8.97
N ARG A 28 -7.34 38.53 -9.33
CA ARG A 28 -8.08 38.66 -10.61
C ARG A 28 -9.58 38.55 -10.38
N ILE A 29 -10.21 39.71 -10.37
CA ILE A 29 -11.65 39.93 -10.49
C ILE A 29 -12.08 39.55 -11.91
N ALA A 30 -13.13 38.73 -12.06
CA ALA A 30 -14.09 38.80 -13.17
C ALA A 30 -15.34 37.92 -12.93
N LYS A 31 -16.33 38.53 -12.28
CA LYS A 31 -17.78 38.46 -12.50
C LYS A 31 -18.24 37.88 -13.86
N SER A 32 -19.07 36.82 -13.89
CA SER A 32 -20.17 36.57 -14.86
C SER A 32 -20.88 35.21 -14.63
N PRO A 33 -22.11 34.98 -15.13
CA PRO A 33 -23.32 34.87 -14.31
C PRO A 33 -23.91 33.44 -14.20
N ALA A 34 -24.90 33.35 -13.30
CA ALA A 34 -25.75 32.20 -13.02
C ALA A 34 -26.32 31.52 -14.29
N LYS A 35 -26.21 30.18 -14.34
CA LYS A 35 -26.93 29.34 -15.30
C LYS A 35 -27.45 28.06 -14.63
N ALA A 36 -28.78 28.01 -14.53
CA ALA A 36 -29.66 26.85 -14.54
C ALA A 36 -29.46 25.75 -13.48
N VAL A 37 -30.33 25.82 -12.46
CA VAL A 37 -30.75 24.69 -11.63
C VAL A 37 -31.44 23.67 -12.54
N ALA A 38 -30.73 22.60 -12.90
CA ALA A 38 -31.33 21.40 -13.48
C ALA A 38 -31.71 20.44 -12.36
N SER A 39 -33.01 20.37 -12.07
CA SER A 39 -33.65 19.44 -11.15
C SER A 39 -33.36 18.00 -11.59
N ARG A 40 -32.33 17.40 -10.99
CA ARG A 40 -31.99 15.99 -11.20
C ARG A 40 -32.91 15.15 -10.30
N PRO A 41 -33.65 14.16 -10.83
CA PRO A 41 -34.52 13.32 -10.02
C PRO A 41 -33.71 12.58 -8.93
N PRO A 42 -34.30 12.32 -7.75
CA PRO A 42 -33.62 11.68 -6.65
C PRO A 42 -33.11 10.32 -7.09
N ALA A 43 -31.79 10.14 -7.02
CA ALA A 43 -31.14 8.86 -7.21
C ALA A 43 -31.75 7.88 -6.22
N VAL A 44 -32.44 6.88 -6.76
CA VAL A 44 -32.84 5.66 -6.04
C VAL A 44 -31.57 5.08 -5.44
N ASN A 45 -31.41 5.27 -4.13
CA ASN A 45 -30.37 4.62 -3.34
C ASN A 45 -30.59 3.11 -3.50
N ALA A 46 -29.78 2.49 -4.34
CA ALA A 46 -29.70 1.05 -4.46
C ALA A 46 -29.47 0.49 -3.05
N ALA A 47 -30.53 -0.12 -2.53
CA ALA A 47 -30.54 -0.80 -1.25
C ALA A 47 -29.36 -1.75 -1.19
N GLY A 48 -28.57 -1.62 -0.12
CA GLY A 48 -27.36 -2.37 0.12
C GLY A 48 -27.57 -3.86 -0.05
N GLU A 49 -27.06 -4.39 -1.15
CA GLU A 49 -26.69 -5.77 -1.27
C GLU A 49 -25.61 -5.98 -0.19
N LYS A 50 -25.98 -6.64 0.91
CA LYS A 50 -25.04 -7.14 1.92
C LYS A 50 -24.22 -8.23 1.26
N ASP A 51 -23.34 -7.83 0.36
CA ASP A 51 -22.35 -8.71 -0.21
C ASP A 51 -21.53 -9.28 0.92
N SER A 52 -21.68 -10.57 1.11
CA SER A 52 -20.86 -11.36 2.01
C SER A 52 -19.43 -11.30 1.48
N HIS A 53 -18.71 -10.28 1.93
CA HIS A 53 -17.35 -9.99 1.53
C HIS A 53 -16.47 -11.03 2.21
N VAL A 54 -16.24 -12.16 1.53
CA VAL A 54 -15.35 -13.19 2.07
C VAL A 54 -13.91 -12.71 1.83
N PRO A 55 -13.17 -12.33 2.90
CA PRO A 55 -11.80 -11.87 2.75
C PRO A 55 -10.95 -13.03 2.25
N LEU A 56 -10.22 -12.82 1.17
CA LEU A 56 -9.31 -13.80 0.63
C LEU A 56 -7.90 -13.57 1.19
N LYS A 57 -7.12 -14.65 1.23
CA LYS A 57 -5.78 -14.69 1.82
C LYS A 57 -4.73 -14.87 0.73
N VAL A 58 -3.64 -14.10 0.80
CA VAL A 58 -2.54 -14.18 -0.17
C VAL A 58 -1.41 -15.00 0.43
N SER A 59 -0.93 -16.03 -0.27
CA SER A 59 0.19 -16.85 0.21
C SER A 59 1.51 -16.38 -0.38
N VAL A 60 2.56 -16.35 0.44
CA VAL A 60 3.92 -16.05 -0.01
C VAL A 60 4.57 -17.34 -0.48
N VAL A 61 4.78 -17.49 -1.79
CA VAL A 61 5.39 -18.69 -2.37
C VAL A 61 6.91 -18.70 -2.14
N SER A 62 7.56 -17.57 -2.38
CA SER A 62 9.01 -17.46 -2.24
C SER A 62 9.45 -16.05 -1.89
N VAL A 63 10.53 -15.97 -1.13
CA VAL A 63 11.20 -14.72 -0.76
C VAL A 63 12.69 -14.90 -0.97
N ARG A 64 13.27 -14.07 -1.82
CA ARG A 64 14.71 -13.92 -1.99
C ARG A 64 15.10 -12.52 -1.55
N GLY A 65 16.14 -12.40 -0.73
CA GLY A 65 16.61 -11.10 -0.22
C GLY A 65 15.73 -10.51 0.87
N VAL A 66 15.91 -9.22 1.16
CA VAL A 66 15.20 -8.52 2.24
C VAL A 66 13.81 -8.10 1.80
N ALA A 67 12.76 -8.65 2.43
CA ALA A 67 11.39 -8.21 2.26
C ALA A 67 10.72 -8.04 3.63
N ARG A 68 9.95 -6.96 3.77
CA ARG A 68 9.23 -6.64 5.00
C ARG A 68 7.77 -6.32 4.69
N LYS A 69 6.89 -6.62 5.63
CA LYS A 69 5.48 -6.25 5.62
C LYS A 69 5.15 -5.33 6.77
N ARG A 70 4.07 -4.57 6.60
CA ARG A 70 3.35 -3.89 7.68
C ARG A 70 1.87 -3.88 7.33
N GLU A 71 1.01 -3.75 8.31
CA GLU A 71 -0.41 -3.53 8.08
C GLU A 71 -0.64 -2.04 7.82
N ALA A 72 -1.56 -1.71 6.91
CA ALA A 72 -1.94 -0.34 6.59
C ALA A 72 -3.02 0.17 7.53
N SER A 73 -3.72 -0.73 8.23
CA SER A 73 -4.78 -0.40 9.19
C SER A 73 -4.25 0.37 10.39
N GLU A 74 -3.01 0.12 10.79
CA GLU A 74 -2.39 0.70 11.97
C GLU A 74 -1.24 1.65 11.57
N PRO A 75 -1.43 2.97 11.71
CA PRO A 75 -0.37 3.93 11.46
C PRO A 75 0.71 3.78 12.54
N GLY A 76 1.92 3.41 12.13
CA GLY A 76 3.07 3.24 13.03
C GLY A 76 3.46 1.79 13.30
N SER A 77 2.74 0.80 12.74
CA SER A 77 3.16 -0.60 12.89
C SER A 77 4.57 -0.83 12.35
N GLU A 78 5.31 -1.65 13.10
CA GLU A 78 6.66 -2.02 12.74
C GLU A 78 6.72 -2.86 11.46
N TRP A 79 7.82 -2.70 10.72
CA TRP A 79 8.09 -3.49 9.54
C TRP A 79 8.57 -4.88 9.94
N LYS A 80 7.70 -5.88 9.85
CA LYS A 80 8.00 -7.28 10.15
C LYS A 80 8.61 -7.98 8.91
N PRO A 81 9.61 -8.86 9.06
CA PRO A 81 10.15 -9.61 7.94
C PRO A 81 9.10 -10.59 7.38
N ILE A 82 9.08 -10.77 6.05
CA ILE A 82 8.19 -11.71 5.38
C ILE A 82 8.91 -13.05 5.20
N LYS A 83 8.23 -14.16 5.50
CA LYS A 83 8.75 -15.52 5.29
C LYS A 83 8.00 -16.25 4.16
N PRO A 84 8.66 -17.17 3.44
CA PRO A 84 7.97 -18.10 2.55
C PRO A 84 6.94 -18.93 3.33
N GLY A 85 5.82 -19.26 2.68
CA GLY A 85 4.68 -19.95 3.30
C GLY A 85 3.76 -19.06 4.14
N GLU A 86 4.18 -17.83 4.44
CA GLU A 86 3.39 -16.90 5.23
C GLU A 86 2.14 -16.45 4.47
N THR A 87 1.06 -16.24 5.21
CA THR A 87 -0.19 -15.70 4.66
C THR A 87 -0.31 -14.22 4.97
N LEU A 88 -0.66 -13.44 3.97
CA LEU A 88 -0.88 -12.00 4.05
C LEU A 88 -2.37 -11.71 3.93
N ASN A 89 -2.83 -10.79 4.77
CA ASN A 89 -4.19 -10.30 4.77
C ASN A 89 -4.31 -9.11 3.80
N GLU A 90 -5.55 -8.67 3.59
CA GLU A 90 -5.82 -7.37 3.00
C GLU A 90 -5.16 -6.24 3.80
N LEU A 91 -5.08 -5.05 3.20
CA LEU A 91 -4.43 -3.88 3.77
C LEU A 91 -2.96 -4.09 4.16
N THR A 92 -2.29 -5.14 3.67
CA THR A 92 -0.87 -5.35 3.92
C THR A 92 -0.01 -4.57 2.93
N ILE A 93 0.97 -3.82 3.43
CA ILE A 93 1.99 -3.14 2.63
C ILE A 93 3.27 -3.95 2.68
N ILE A 94 3.81 -4.26 1.51
CA ILE A 94 5.05 -5.00 1.31
C ILE A 94 6.11 -4.03 0.78
N ARG A 95 7.30 -4.09 1.37
CA ARG A 95 8.50 -3.37 0.91
C ARG A 95 9.62 -4.37 0.66
N THR A 96 10.19 -4.33 -0.54
CA THR A 96 11.35 -5.13 -0.93
C THR A 96 12.61 -4.27 -0.97
N GLY A 97 13.73 -4.82 -0.49
CA GLY A 97 15.04 -4.19 -0.52
C GLY A 97 15.78 -4.39 -1.85
N PHE A 98 17.08 -4.07 -1.85
CA PHE A 98 17.95 -4.34 -2.98
C PHE A 98 18.14 -5.84 -3.21
N GLY A 99 18.16 -6.27 -4.47
CA GLY A 99 18.28 -7.69 -4.85
C GLY A 99 17.09 -8.58 -4.45
N ALA A 100 16.06 -8.01 -3.82
CA ALA A 100 14.95 -8.79 -3.32
C ALA A 100 13.96 -9.20 -4.44
N ARG A 101 13.34 -10.36 -4.28
CA ARG A 101 12.25 -10.86 -5.12
C ARG A 101 11.25 -11.62 -4.26
N VAL A 102 9.99 -11.25 -4.36
CA VAL A 102 8.90 -11.92 -3.62
C VAL A 102 7.88 -12.44 -4.63
N VAL A 103 7.49 -13.69 -4.51
CA VAL A 103 6.42 -14.28 -5.32
C VAL A 103 5.22 -14.54 -4.41
N LEU A 104 4.11 -13.89 -4.73
CA LEU A 104 2.82 -14.06 -4.07
C LEU A 104 1.92 -14.92 -4.95
N ARG A 105 1.18 -15.82 -4.33
CA ARG A 105 0.12 -16.60 -4.98
C ARG A 105 -1.22 -16.17 -4.39
N PHE A 106 -2.05 -15.63 -5.27
CA PHE A 106 -3.45 -15.37 -5.00
C PHE A 106 -4.19 -16.67 -5.29
N SER A 107 -4.99 -17.15 -4.34
CA SER A 107 -5.57 -18.51 -4.34
C SER A 107 -6.09 -18.98 -5.69
N ASP A 108 -6.68 -18.07 -6.46
CA ASP A 108 -7.47 -18.30 -7.67
C ASP A 108 -7.02 -17.45 -8.88
N ARG A 109 -6.00 -16.60 -8.75
CA ARG A 109 -5.69 -15.54 -9.75
C ARG A 109 -4.23 -15.52 -10.23
N GLY A 110 -3.48 -16.58 -9.95
CA GLY A 110 -2.11 -16.74 -10.42
C GLY A 110 -1.07 -16.10 -9.50
N ASN A 111 0.11 -15.83 -10.07
CA ASN A 111 1.30 -15.46 -9.34
C ASN A 111 1.70 -14.01 -9.61
N VAL A 112 1.94 -13.24 -8.56
CA VAL A 112 2.48 -11.88 -8.64
C VAL A 112 3.92 -11.89 -8.15
N THR A 113 4.84 -11.50 -9.03
CA THR A 113 6.25 -11.36 -8.71
C THR A 113 6.58 -9.89 -8.45
N ILE A 114 6.93 -9.56 -7.22
CA ILE A 114 7.41 -8.24 -6.79
C ILE A 114 8.94 -8.22 -6.91
N ARG A 115 9.48 -7.21 -7.59
CA ARG A 115 10.92 -7.07 -7.81
C ARG A 115 11.60 -6.27 -6.68
N LYS A 116 12.91 -6.06 -6.81
CA LYS A 116 13.74 -5.29 -5.88
C LYS A 116 13.27 -3.83 -5.80
N ASN A 117 13.56 -3.17 -4.68
CA ASN A 117 13.27 -1.76 -4.42
C ASN A 117 11.81 -1.37 -4.79
N THR A 118 10.86 -2.16 -4.32
CA THR A 118 9.43 -2.00 -4.65
C THR A 118 8.62 -1.87 -3.37
N LYS A 119 7.65 -0.95 -3.36
CA LYS A 119 6.66 -0.81 -2.30
C LYS A 119 5.27 -0.95 -2.89
N VAL A 120 4.55 -1.98 -2.45
CA VAL A 120 3.21 -2.32 -2.93
C VAL A 120 2.29 -2.55 -1.73
N GLY A 121 1.04 -2.11 -1.84
CA GLY A 121 -0.03 -2.42 -0.90
C GLY A 121 -1.07 -3.35 -1.52
N ILE A 122 -1.56 -4.30 -0.74
CA ILE A 122 -2.77 -5.08 -1.07
C ILE A 122 -3.95 -4.28 -0.52
N GLY A 123 -4.72 -3.65 -1.41
CA GLY A 123 -5.82 -2.76 -1.00
C GLY A 123 -7.11 -3.52 -0.76
N GLU A 124 -7.59 -4.24 -1.76
CA GLU A 124 -8.82 -5.03 -1.70
C GLU A 124 -8.52 -6.44 -2.19
N PHE A 125 -8.91 -7.46 -1.42
CA PHE A 125 -8.86 -8.85 -1.90
C PHE A 125 -10.03 -9.66 -1.37
N TYR A 126 -11.07 -9.78 -2.19
CA TYR A 126 -12.30 -10.44 -1.80
C TYR A 126 -12.98 -11.12 -2.97
N LYS A 127 -13.88 -12.05 -2.63
CA LYS A 127 -14.75 -12.73 -3.58
C LYS A 127 -16.16 -12.18 -3.49
N ARG A 128 -16.75 -11.83 -4.64
CA ARG A 128 -18.16 -11.44 -4.80
C ARG A 128 -18.82 -12.40 -5.78
N GLY A 129 -19.52 -13.41 -5.25
CA GLY A 129 -20.09 -14.49 -6.04
C GLY A 129 -19.02 -15.27 -6.82
N ARG A 130 -19.06 -15.19 -8.15
CA ARG A 130 -18.06 -15.82 -9.04
C ARG A 130 -16.88 -14.90 -9.38
N LEU A 131 -16.94 -13.63 -9.00
CA LEU A 131 -15.91 -12.64 -9.30
C LEU A 131 -14.95 -12.49 -8.11
N VAL A 132 -13.67 -12.38 -8.42
CA VAL A 132 -12.62 -12.14 -7.42
C VAL A 132 -12.02 -10.79 -7.75
N LYS A 133 -12.10 -9.85 -6.83
CA LYS A 133 -11.54 -8.51 -7.04
C LYS A 133 -10.22 -8.42 -6.27
N VAL A 134 -9.16 -8.06 -7.00
CA VAL A 134 -7.85 -7.81 -6.41
C VAL A 134 -7.45 -6.40 -6.78
N ARG A 135 -7.19 -5.55 -5.77
CA ARG A 135 -6.65 -4.22 -5.96
C ARG A 135 -5.25 -4.15 -5.35
N LEU A 136 -4.25 -4.00 -6.21
CA LEU A 136 -2.86 -3.83 -5.81
C LEU A 136 -2.45 -2.36 -6.04
N GLY A 137 -1.98 -1.70 -5.00
CA GLY A 137 -1.48 -0.34 -5.06
C GLY A 137 0.04 -0.32 -5.15
N LEU A 138 0.60 0.06 -6.31
CA LEU A 138 2.03 0.23 -6.46
C LEU A 138 2.41 1.68 -6.12
N ARG A 139 3.27 1.89 -5.12
CA ARG A 139 3.78 3.24 -4.81
C ARG A 139 5.03 3.57 -5.62
N TYR A 140 5.96 2.61 -5.71
CA TYR A 140 7.16 2.69 -6.54
C TYR A 140 7.70 1.28 -6.81
N GLY A 141 8.56 1.16 -7.83
CA GLY A 141 9.24 -0.07 -8.19
C GLY A 141 8.57 -0.80 -9.35
N SER A 142 8.62 -2.13 -9.35
CA SER A 142 8.03 -2.93 -10.45
C SER A 142 7.49 -4.27 -9.95
N MET A 143 6.41 -4.72 -10.58
CA MET A 143 5.86 -6.06 -10.38
C MET A 143 5.50 -6.69 -11.72
N ARG A 144 5.45 -8.02 -11.74
CA ARG A 144 4.93 -8.79 -12.87
C ARG A 144 3.78 -9.64 -12.38
N VAL A 145 2.65 -9.53 -13.06
CA VAL A 145 1.47 -10.37 -12.80
C VAL A 145 1.45 -11.46 -13.87
N LYS A 146 1.28 -12.71 -13.43
CA LYS A 146 0.99 -13.85 -14.30
C LYS A 146 -0.33 -14.44 -13.83
N VAL A 147 -1.39 -14.14 -14.58
CA VAL A 147 -2.75 -14.65 -14.38
C VAL A 147 -2.90 -15.96 -15.12
#